data_AF-A0A3C1VX02-F1
#
_entry.id   AF-A0A3C1VX02-F1
#
_cell.length_a   1.000
_cell.length_b   1.000
_cell.length_c   1.000
_cell.angle_alpha   90.00
_cell.angle_beta   90.00
_cell.angle_gamma   90.00
#
_symmetry.space_group_name_H-M   'P 1'
#
loop_
_entity.id
_entity.type
_entity.pdbx_description
1 polymer ?
#
loop_
_entity_poly.entity_id
_entity_poly.type
_entity_poly.pdbx_seq_one_letter_code
_entity_poly.pdbx_strand_id
1 'polypeptide(L)'
;GGGVPPLANGMATAADWMSAASFISMAGLISFLGRDGTFYLMGWTGGYVLLALLLAPYLRKFGKFTVPDFIGDRYYSRTARLIAVFCAISVSFVYVCGQMQGAGIVFSRFLEVDITTGVIIGMAIVFFYAVLGGMKGITYTQVAQYCVLIFAFMVPAIFISILMTGIPIPQIGFGAELNEAFGGGCRPDCPDRVRTEG
;
A
#
# COMPACT_ATOMS: atom_id res chain seq x y z
N GLY A 1 -14.04 -21.15 2.38
CA GLY A 1 -14.50 -21.54 3.72
C GLY A 1 -13.65 -20.82 4.74
N GLY A 2 -14.26 -20.19 5.74
CA GLY A 2 -13.51 -19.43 6.76
C GLY A 2 -14.31 -18.40 7.54
N GLY A 3 -15.63 -18.25 7.38
CA GLY A 3 -16.45 -17.39 8.25
C GLY A 3 -16.05 -15.90 8.32
N VAL A 4 -15.14 -15.42 7.47
CA VAL A 4 -14.74 -14.02 7.34
C VAL A 4 -15.48 -13.40 6.15
N PRO A 5 -16.12 -12.24 6.31
CA PRO A 5 -16.82 -11.58 5.22
C PRO A 5 -15.90 -11.27 4.03
N PRO A 6 -16.37 -11.38 2.77
CA PRO A 6 -15.57 -11.04 1.59
C PRO A 6 -15.01 -9.61 1.62
N LEU A 7 -15.78 -8.67 2.17
CA LEU A 7 -15.35 -7.29 2.35
C LEU A 7 -14.15 -7.18 3.29
N ALA A 8 -14.17 -7.92 4.41
CA ALA A 8 -13.07 -7.93 5.37
C ALA A 8 -11.79 -8.51 4.74
N ASN A 9 -11.90 -9.59 3.95
CA ASN A 9 -10.76 -10.13 3.21
C ASN A 9 -10.22 -9.17 2.15
N GLY A 10 -11.11 -8.42 1.48
CA GLY A 10 -10.72 -7.39 0.51
C GLY A 10 -9.97 -6.23 1.17
N MET A 11 -10.48 -5.70 2.29
CA MET A 11 -9.81 -4.66 3.08
C MET A 11 -8.46 -5.14 3.61
N ALA A 12 -8.41 -6.39 4.07
CA ALA A 12 -7.18 -7.03 4.53
C ALA A 12 -6.12 -7.10 3.43
N THR A 13 -6.50 -7.53 2.22
CA THR A 13 -5.58 -7.59 1.08
C THR A 13 -5.14 -6.19 0.63
N ALA A 14 -6.03 -5.20 0.70
CA ALA A 14 -5.68 -3.80 0.43
C ALA A 14 -4.68 -3.24 1.45
N ALA A 15 -4.84 -3.56 2.74
CA ALA A 15 -3.87 -3.18 3.78
C ALA A 15 -2.50 -3.83 3.57
N ASP A 16 -2.47 -5.12 3.22
CA ASP A 16 -1.22 -5.85 2.95
C ASP A 16 -0.52 -5.31 1.69
N TRP A 17 -1.28 -4.98 0.65
CA TRP A 17 -0.72 -4.31 -0.53
C TRP A 17 -0.11 -2.93 -0.17
N MET A 18 -0.75 -2.18 0.73
CA MET A 18 -0.28 -0.89 1.26
C MET A 18 0.69 -1.00 2.45
N SER A 19 1.23 -2.19 2.73
CA SER A 19 2.06 -2.46 3.89
C SER A 19 3.21 -1.47 4.11
N ALA A 20 3.76 -1.45 5.33
CA ALA A 20 4.90 -0.64 5.74
C ALA A 20 6.09 -0.74 4.77
N ALA A 21 6.36 -1.93 4.22
CA ALA A 21 7.40 -2.11 3.21
C ALA A 21 7.11 -1.29 1.94
N SER A 22 5.88 -1.35 1.43
CA SER A 22 5.42 -0.57 0.28
C SER A 22 5.48 0.94 0.58
N PHE A 23 5.07 1.35 1.78
CA PHE A 23 5.08 2.76 2.18
C PHE A 23 6.50 3.34 2.24
N ILE A 24 7.43 2.65 2.90
CA ILE A 24 8.83 3.06 3.00
C ILE A 24 9.49 3.06 1.62
N SER A 25 9.23 2.02 0.81
CA SER A 25 9.75 1.92 -0.55
C SER A 25 9.28 3.09 -1.41
N MET A 26 8.00 3.45 -1.34
CA MET A 26 7.44 4.53 -2.14
C MET A 26 7.96 5.90 -1.70
N ALA A 27 8.03 6.15 -0.39
CA ALA A 27 8.62 7.36 0.15
C ALA A 27 10.09 7.51 -0.28
N GLY A 28 10.85 6.41 -0.21
CA GLY A 28 12.23 6.35 -0.68
C GLY A 28 12.32 6.66 -2.18
N LEU A 29 11.54 5.99 -3.01
CA LEU A 29 11.58 6.15 -4.46
C LEU A 29 11.23 7.60 -4.88
N ILE A 30 10.17 8.19 -4.33
CA ILE A 30 9.77 9.58 -4.62
C ILE A 30 10.84 10.55 -4.13
N SER A 31 11.49 10.30 -3.00
CA SER A 31 12.55 11.19 -2.50
C SER A 31 13.74 11.31 -3.46
N PHE A 32 14.01 10.28 -4.26
CA PHE A 32 15.10 10.28 -5.25
C PHE A 32 14.65 10.67 -6.67
N LEU A 33 13.47 10.23 -7.11
CA LEU A 33 12.98 10.44 -8.49
C LEU A 33 12.06 11.66 -8.66
N GLY A 34 11.63 12.28 -7.56
CA GLY A 34 10.72 13.42 -7.59
C GLY A 34 9.45 13.14 -8.38
N ARG A 35 9.08 14.06 -9.27
CA ARG A 35 7.84 14.00 -10.06
C ARG A 35 7.76 12.78 -10.98
N ASP A 36 8.88 12.29 -11.50
CA ASP A 36 8.91 11.14 -12.41
C ASP A 36 8.52 9.83 -11.69
N GLY A 37 8.63 9.80 -10.36
CA GLY A 37 8.12 8.72 -9.51
C GLY A 37 6.59 8.53 -9.59
N THR A 38 5.83 9.51 -10.07
CA THR A 38 4.37 9.38 -10.23
C THR A 38 3.96 8.41 -11.35
N PHE A 39 4.78 8.22 -12.38
CA PHE A 39 4.50 7.20 -13.41
C PHE A 39 4.66 5.79 -12.84
N TYR A 40 5.64 5.59 -11.95
CA TYR A 40 5.82 4.32 -11.24
C TYR A 40 4.60 3.97 -10.38
N LEU A 41 4.02 4.97 -9.68
CA LEU A 41 2.78 4.79 -8.93
C LEU A 41 1.65 4.27 -9.81
N MET A 42 1.39 4.94 -10.93
CA MET A 42 0.32 4.57 -11.86
C MET A 42 0.51 3.16 -12.44
N GLY A 43 1.74 2.79 -12.79
CA GLY A 43 2.07 1.45 -13.27
C GLY A 43 1.89 0.38 -12.21
N TRP A 44 2.34 0.63 -10.98
CA TRP A 44 2.22 -0.30 -9.86
C TRP A 44 0.76 -0.53 -9.45
N THR A 45 -0.02 0.53 -9.26
CA THR A 45 -1.44 0.42 -8.90
C THR A 45 -2.26 -0.21 -10.03
N GLY A 46 -2.00 0.18 -11.28
CA GLY A 46 -2.65 -0.38 -12.45
C GLY A 46 -2.36 -1.87 -12.62
N GLY A 47 -1.10 -2.27 -12.40
CA GLY A 47 -0.68 -3.67 -12.45
C GLY A 47 -1.36 -4.53 -11.38
N TYR A 48 -1.48 -4.03 -10.14
CA TYR A 48 -2.18 -4.74 -9.07
C TYR A 48 -3.67 -4.93 -9.39
N VAL A 49 -4.35 -3.88 -9.88
CA VAL A 49 -5.77 -3.96 -10.28
C VAL A 49 -5.97 -4.94 -11.43
N LEU A 50 -5.11 -4.89 -12.45
CA LEU A 50 -5.18 -5.81 -13.58
C LEU A 50 -4.98 -7.27 -13.13
N LEU A 51 -3.98 -7.52 -12.29
CA LEU A 51 -3.73 -8.84 -11.73
C LEU A 51 -4.92 -9.32 -10.88
N ALA A 52 -5.47 -8.47 -10.02
CA ALA A 52 -6.63 -8.81 -9.20
C ALA A 52 -7.86 -9.18 -10.06
N LEU A 53 -8.15 -8.40 -11.11
CA LEU A 53 -9.27 -8.65 -12.01
C LEU A 53 -9.09 -9.89 -12.88
N LEU A 54 -7.87 -10.23 -13.27
CA LEU A 54 -7.59 -11.42 -14.09
C LEU A 54 -7.51 -12.69 -13.23
N LEU A 55 -6.88 -12.61 -12.07
CA LEU A 55 -6.60 -13.78 -11.22
C LEU A 55 -7.80 -14.17 -10.35
N ALA A 56 -8.54 -13.20 -9.78
CA ALA A 56 -9.68 -13.48 -8.92
C ALA A 56 -10.79 -14.33 -9.58
N PRO A 57 -11.26 -14.04 -10.81
CA PRO A 57 -12.28 -14.87 -11.44
C PRO A 57 -11.75 -16.25 -11.83
N TYR A 58 -10.45 -16.37 -12.13
CA TYR A 58 -9.82 -17.63 -12.47
C TYR A 58 -9.72 -18.55 -11.25
N LEU A 59 -9.22 -18.06 -10.12
CA LEU A 59 -9.09 -18.84 -8.89
C LEU A 59 -10.46 -19.29 -8.33
N ARG A 60 -11.50 -18.44 -8.44
CA ARG A 60 -12.86 -18.80 -8.00
C ARG A 60 -13.45 -19.98 -8.78
N LYS A 61 -13.11 -20.12 -10.06
CA LYS A 61 -13.56 -21.25 -10.90
C LYS A 61 -12.81 -22.55 -10.59
N PHE A 62 -11.55 -22.47 -10.19
CA PHE A 62 -10.73 -23.65 -9.85
C PHE A 62 -10.95 -24.18 -8.43
N GLY A 63 -11.56 -23.38 -7.54
CA GLY A 63 -11.94 -23.83 -6.19
C GLY A 63 -10.76 -24.15 -5.27
N LYS A 64 -9.56 -23.66 -5.59
CA LYS A 64 -8.34 -23.86 -4.80
C LYS A 64 -8.04 -22.63 -3.94
N PHE A 65 -7.45 -22.86 -2.77
CA PHE A 65 -7.17 -21.82 -1.77
C PHE A 65 -5.73 -21.30 -1.81
N THR A 66 -4.82 -21.94 -2.56
CA THR A 66 -3.41 -21.52 -2.66
C THR A 66 -2.92 -21.53 -4.12
N VAL A 67 -2.00 -20.62 -4.44
CA VAL A 67 -1.37 -20.53 -5.77
C VAL A 67 -0.53 -21.78 -6.11
N PRO A 68 0.25 -22.36 -5.17
CA PRO A 68 1.01 -23.57 -5.47
C PRO A 68 0.14 -24.79 -5.78
N ASP A 69 -1.00 -24.96 -5.09
CA ASP A 69 -1.93 -26.06 -5.39
C ASP A 69 -2.61 -25.84 -6.73
N PHE A 70 -2.95 -24.59 -7.07
CA PHE A 70 -3.45 -24.25 -8.41
C PHE A 70 -2.47 -24.64 -9.51
N ILE A 71 -1.17 -24.32 -9.35
CA ILE A 71 -0.13 -24.67 -10.33
C ILE A 71 0.04 -26.19 -10.42
N GLY A 72 0.09 -26.88 -9.28
CA GLY A 72 0.22 -28.33 -9.23
C GLY A 72 -0.87 -29.07 -10.02
N ASP A 73 -2.12 -28.66 -9.83
CA ASP A 73 -3.27 -29.27 -10.50
C ASP A 73 -3.39 -28.81 -11.96
N ARG A 74 -3.06 -27.54 -12.27
CA ARG A 74 -3.10 -27.00 -13.64
C ARG A 74 -2.14 -27.71 -14.58
N TYR A 75 -0.99 -28.15 -14.07
CA TYR A 75 0.05 -28.86 -14.82
C TYR A 75 0.10 -30.36 -14.52
N TYR A 76 -0.80 -30.89 -13.68
CA TYR A 76 -0.82 -32.29 -13.23
C TYR A 76 0.55 -32.80 -12.74
N SER A 77 1.37 -31.93 -12.15
CA SER A 77 2.77 -32.20 -11.85
C SER A 77 3.13 -31.85 -10.41
N ARG A 78 3.62 -32.85 -9.67
CA ARG A 78 4.12 -32.68 -8.31
C ARG A 78 5.37 -31.80 -8.27
N THR A 79 6.19 -31.83 -9.31
CA THR A 79 7.39 -30.99 -9.43
C THR A 79 7.01 -29.52 -9.60
N ALA A 80 6.01 -29.21 -10.43
CA ALA A 80 5.53 -27.83 -10.61
C ALA A 80 4.95 -27.25 -9.30
N ARG A 81 4.22 -28.07 -8.53
CA ARG A 81 3.75 -27.71 -7.19
C ARG A 81 4.89 -27.38 -6.24
N LEU A 82 5.93 -28.22 -6.19
CA LEU A 82 7.08 -28.01 -5.30
C LEU A 82 7.84 -26.72 -5.63
N ILE A 83 8.08 -26.46 -6.91
CA ILE A 83 8.71 -25.22 -7.37
C ILE A 83 7.85 -24.00 -6.97
N ALA A 84 6.54 -24.09 -7.16
CA ALA A 84 5.63 -23.02 -6.77
C ALA A 84 5.61 -22.77 -5.25
N VAL A 85 5.66 -23.83 -4.43
CA VAL A 85 5.79 -23.71 -2.97
C VAL A 85 7.10 -23.03 -2.60
N PHE A 86 8.22 -23.45 -3.19
CA PHE A 86 9.53 -22.86 -2.92
C PHE A 86 9.57 -21.37 -3.28
N CYS A 87 9.02 -21.01 -4.45
CA CYS A 87 8.88 -19.62 -4.88
C CYS A 87 8.01 -18.82 -3.92
N ALA A 88 6.84 -19.34 -3.54
CA ALA A 88 5.93 -18.68 -2.61
C ALA A 88 6.57 -18.44 -1.23
N ILE A 89 7.30 -19.42 -0.68
CA ILE A 89 8.02 -19.27 0.59
C ILE A 89 9.14 -18.23 0.46
N SER A 90 9.92 -18.28 -0.62
CA SER A 90 11.04 -17.35 -0.84
C SER A 90 10.55 -15.90 -0.91
N VAL A 91 9.50 -15.63 -1.69
CA VAL A 91 8.90 -14.29 -1.80
C VAL A 91 8.31 -13.84 -0.47
N SER A 92 7.58 -14.73 0.22
CA SER A 92 6.99 -14.42 1.53
C SER A 92 8.04 -14.08 2.58
N PHE A 93 9.17 -14.79 2.59
CA PHE A 93 10.26 -14.54 3.53
C PHE A 93 10.89 -13.16 3.32
N VAL A 94 11.24 -12.82 2.07
CA VAL A 94 11.79 -11.50 1.73
C VAL A 94 10.82 -10.39 2.14
N TYR A 95 9.54 -10.59 1.87
CA TYR A 95 8.50 -9.63 2.21
C TYR A 95 8.37 -9.42 3.73
N VAL A 96 8.33 -10.51 4.52
CA VAL A 96 8.28 -10.43 5.99
C VAL A 96 9.53 -9.74 6.55
N CYS A 97 10.72 -10.01 6.02
CA CYS A 97 11.95 -9.34 6.44
C CYS A 97 11.85 -7.81 6.28
N GLY A 98 11.35 -7.34 5.14
CA GLY A 98 11.13 -5.91 4.91
C GLY A 98 10.11 -5.30 5.87
N GLN A 99 9.01 -6.00 6.14
CA GLN A 99 8.01 -5.53 7.10
C GLN A 99 8.56 -5.46 8.54
N MET A 100 9.29 -6.47 8.99
CA MET A 100 9.84 -6.51 10.34
C MET A 100 10.88 -5.40 10.57
N GLN A 101 11.66 -5.07 9.55
CA GLN A 101 12.57 -3.91 9.62
C GLN A 101 11.79 -2.60 9.77
N GLY A 102 10.70 -2.41 9.01
CA GLY A 102 9.81 -1.26 9.16
C GLY A 102 9.20 -1.17 10.57
N ALA A 103 8.66 -2.28 11.09
CA ALA A 103 8.12 -2.35 12.44
C ALA A 103 9.18 -2.04 13.51
N GLY A 104 10.39 -2.58 13.36
CA GLY A 104 11.50 -2.36 14.29
C GLY A 104 11.97 -0.91 14.36
N ILE A 105 12.00 -0.20 13.23
CA ILE A 105 12.28 1.25 13.21
C ILE A 105 11.22 1.99 14.02
N VAL A 106 9.95 1.66 13.84
CA VAL A 106 8.85 2.27 14.58
C VAL A 106 8.99 2.03 16.10
N PHE A 107 9.17 0.77 16.52
CA PHE A 107 9.34 0.44 17.94
C PHE A 107 10.61 1.06 18.55
N SER A 108 11.70 1.11 17.80
CA SER A 108 12.94 1.78 18.22
C SER A 108 12.70 3.25 18.56
N ARG A 109 11.89 3.96 17.75
CA ARG A 109 11.58 5.38 18.00
C ARG A 109 10.63 5.58 19.18
N PHE A 110 9.67 4.68 19.39
CA PHE A 110 8.71 4.81 20.49
C PHE A 110 9.27 4.40 21.86
N LEU A 111 10.09 3.35 21.89
CA LEU A 111 10.68 2.82 23.12
C LEU A 111 12.08 3.38 23.39
N GLU A 112 12.60 4.21 22.48
CA GLU A 112 13.97 4.76 22.51
C GLU A 112 15.06 3.68 22.67
N VAL A 113 14.85 2.53 22.02
CA VAL A 113 15.78 1.39 22.01
C VAL A 113 16.46 1.23 20.66
N ASP A 114 17.53 0.42 20.62
CA ASP A 114 18.17 0.03 19.35
C ASP A 114 17.19 -0.67 18.41
N ILE A 115 17.38 -0.49 17.10
CA ILE A 115 16.53 -1.08 16.05
C ILE A 115 16.46 -2.59 16.18
N THR A 116 17.57 -3.27 16.50
CA THR A 116 17.60 -4.73 16.66
C THR A 116 16.67 -5.17 17.78
N THR A 117 16.70 -4.44 18.90
CA THR A 117 15.81 -4.70 20.05
C THR A 117 14.36 -4.40 19.70
N GLY A 118 14.11 -3.30 18.97
CA GLY A 118 12.80 -2.94 18.45
C GLY A 118 12.21 -4.01 17.51
N VAL A 119 13.02 -4.58 16.61
CA VAL A 119 12.63 -5.68 15.72
C VAL A 119 12.25 -6.93 16.53
N ILE A 120 13.07 -7.32 17.52
CA ILE A 120 12.81 -8.51 18.34
C ILE A 120 11.48 -8.37 19.10
N ILE A 121 11.24 -7.20 19.72
CA ILE A 121 10.00 -6.92 20.45
C ILE A 121 8.81 -6.94 19.48
N GLY A 122 8.92 -6.25 18.34
CA GLY A 122 7.86 -6.21 17.33
C GLY A 122 7.53 -7.60 16.80
N MET A 123 8.54 -8.41 16.49
CA MET A 123 8.39 -9.79 16.03
C MET A 123 7.70 -10.66 17.08
N ALA A 124 8.08 -10.54 18.36
CA ALA A 124 7.45 -11.29 19.44
C ALA A 124 5.94 -10.98 19.54
N ILE A 125 5.58 -9.70 19.54
CA ILE A 125 4.17 -9.26 19.58
C ILE A 125 3.39 -9.80 18.37
N VAL A 126 3.96 -9.64 17.17
CA VAL A 126 3.35 -10.13 15.93
C VAL A 126 3.14 -11.64 15.96
N PHE A 127 4.14 -12.38 16.40
CA PHE A 127 4.08 -13.82 16.54
C PHE A 127 2.96 -14.25 17.52
N PHE A 128 2.88 -13.62 18.69
CA PHE A 128 1.87 -13.95 19.69
C PHE A 128 0.44 -13.76 19.16
N TYR A 129 0.11 -12.60 18.59
CA TYR A 129 -1.26 -12.39 18.10
C TYR A 129 -1.55 -13.24 16.86
N ALA A 130 -0.57 -13.53 16.01
CA ALA A 130 -0.76 -14.36 14.82
C ALA A 130 -1.05 -15.82 15.18
N VAL A 131 -0.30 -16.37 16.14
CA VAL A 131 -0.49 -17.76 16.62
C VAL A 131 -1.81 -17.91 17.37
N LEU A 132 -2.15 -16.96 18.25
CA LEU A 132 -3.37 -17.03 19.06
C LEU A 132 -4.64 -16.70 18.27
N GLY A 133 -4.56 -15.76 17.32
CA GLY A 133 -5.72 -15.26 16.57
C GLY A 133 -6.06 -16.08 15.32
N GLY A 134 -5.10 -16.83 14.77
CA GLY A 134 -5.26 -17.55 13.51
C GLY A 134 -5.70 -16.63 12.36
N MET A 135 -6.27 -17.22 11.29
CA MET A 135 -6.65 -16.47 10.09
C MET A 135 -7.68 -15.36 10.36
N LYS A 136 -8.61 -15.57 11.31
CA LYS A 136 -9.60 -14.55 11.67
C LYS A 136 -8.93 -13.36 12.35
N GLY A 137 -8.05 -13.62 13.34
CA GLY A 137 -7.31 -12.55 14.03
C GLY A 137 -6.49 -11.72 13.07
N ILE A 138 -5.75 -12.37 12.16
CA ILE A 138 -4.93 -11.70 11.14
C ILE A 138 -5.80 -10.84 10.21
N THR A 139 -6.94 -11.34 9.73
CA THR A 139 -7.82 -10.52 8.88
C THR A 139 -8.37 -9.31 9.61
N TYR A 140 -8.81 -9.44 10.86
CA TYR A 140 -9.35 -8.29 11.61
C TYR A 140 -8.28 -7.25 11.95
N THR A 141 -7.04 -7.66 12.26
CA THR A 141 -5.94 -6.69 12.45
C THR A 141 -5.61 -5.95 11.15
N GLN A 142 -5.63 -6.64 10.01
CA GLN A 142 -5.44 -6.01 8.70
C GLN A 142 -6.59 -5.06 8.33
N VAL A 143 -7.84 -5.38 8.70
CA VAL A 143 -8.98 -4.45 8.54
C VAL A 143 -8.79 -3.19 9.38
N ALA A 144 -8.34 -3.33 10.63
CA ALA A 144 -8.04 -2.16 11.47
C ALA A 144 -6.91 -1.31 10.85
N GLN A 145 -5.85 -1.96 10.36
CA GLN A 145 -4.74 -1.29 9.67
C GLN A 145 -5.22 -0.55 8.42
N TYR A 146 -6.12 -1.16 7.63
CA TYR A 146 -6.73 -0.52 6.46
C TYR A 146 -7.41 0.80 6.85
N CYS A 147 -8.27 0.77 7.87
CA CYS A 147 -8.98 1.97 8.33
C CYS A 147 -7.99 3.07 8.76
N VAL A 148 -6.99 2.72 9.58
CA VAL A 148 -5.97 3.67 10.05
C VAL A 148 -5.20 4.28 8.88
N LEU A 149 -4.78 3.48 7.90
CA LEU A 149 -4.05 3.98 6.73
C LEU A 149 -4.90 4.95 5.90
N ILE A 150 -6.17 4.64 5.65
CA ILE A 150 -7.06 5.53 4.88
C ILE A 150 -7.20 6.89 5.58
N PHE A 151 -7.40 6.93 6.90
CA PHE A 151 -7.44 8.19 7.64
C PHE A 151 -6.09 8.92 7.60
N ALA A 152 -4.98 8.19 7.80
CA ALA A 152 -3.63 8.76 7.78
C ALA A 152 -3.25 9.39 6.44
N PHE A 153 -3.74 8.85 5.31
CA PHE A 153 -3.53 9.44 3.98
C PHE A 153 -4.53 10.55 3.64
N MET A 154 -5.80 10.38 4.00
CA MET A 154 -6.83 11.35 3.66
C MET A 154 -6.65 12.68 4.40
N VAL A 155 -6.27 12.67 5.68
CA VAL A 155 -6.16 13.91 6.47
C VAL A 155 -5.11 14.86 5.86
N PRO A 156 -3.83 14.48 5.66
CA PRO A 156 -2.86 15.36 5.02
C PRO A 156 -3.27 15.77 3.60
N ALA A 157 -3.83 14.85 2.81
CA ALA A 157 -4.25 15.15 1.44
C ALA A 157 -5.36 16.21 1.39
N ILE A 158 -6.35 16.14 2.28
CA ILE A 158 -7.42 17.14 2.40
C ILE A 158 -6.85 18.49 2.83
N PHE A 159 -5.99 18.52 3.85
CA PHE A 159 -5.39 19.78 4.32
C PHE A 159 -4.53 20.45 3.25
N ILE A 160 -3.71 19.68 2.53
CA ILE A 160 -2.92 20.18 1.40
C ILE A 160 -3.85 20.70 0.29
N SER A 161 -4.92 19.97 -0.04
CA SER A 161 -5.89 20.40 -1.05
C SER A 161 -6.58 21.72 -0.69
N ILE A 162 -6.98 21.91 0.57
CA ILE A 162 -7.58 23.16 1.06
C ILE A 162 -6.57 24.30 0.96
N LEU A 163 -5.33 24.10 1.40
CA LEU A 163 -4.29 25.14 1.35
C LEU A 163 -3.97 25.54 -0.10
N MET A 164 -3.89 24.57 -1.00
CA MET A 164 -3.49 24.80 -2.39
C MET A 164 -4.62 25.31 -3.29
N THR A 165 -5.86 24.88 -3.09
CA THR A 165 -6.98 25.13 -4.03
C THR A 165 -8.27 25.62 -3.39
N GLY A 166 -8.35 25.65 -2.05
CA GLY A 166 -9.60 25.95 -1.33
C GLY A 166 -10.66 24.85 -1.39
N ILE A 167 -10.41 23.76 -2.13
CA ILE A 167 -11.34 22.63 -2.28
C ILE A 167 -10.94 21.52 -1.29
N PRO A 168 -11.87 21.05 -0.43
CA PRO A 168 -11.57 20.02 0.56
C PRO A 168 -11.42 18.61 -0.01
N ILE A 169 -11.83 18.38 -1.26
CA ILE A 169 -11.74 17.07 -1.92
C ILE A 169 -10.46 17.03 -2.78
N PRO A 170 -9.42 16.29 -2.37
CA PRO A 170 -8.12 16.28 -3.07
C PRO A 170 -8.23 15.77 -4.52
N GLN A 171 -9.18 14.88 -4.82
CA GLN A 171 -9.41 14.36 -6.16
C GLN A 171 -9.93 15.43 -7.14
N ILE A 172 -10.66 16.43 -6.63
CA ILE A 172 -11.20 17.54 -7.44
C ILE A 172 -10.21 18.70 -7.44
N GLY A 173 -9.52 18.93 -6.32
CA GLY A 173 -8.45 19.92 -6.22
C GLY A 173 -7.25 19.65 -7.14
N PHE A 174 -6.99 18.38 -7.50
CA PHE A 174 -5.85 17.98 -8.36
C PHE A 174 -5.86 18.55 -9.80
N GLY A 175 -6.89 19.31 -10.18
CA GLY A 175 -6.96 20.08 -11.43
C GLY A 175 -7.63 21.45 -11.30
N ALA A 176 -7.85 21.92 -10.07
CA ALA A 176 -8.44 23.24 -9.80
C ALA A 176 -7.38 24.33 -9.86
N GLU A 177 -7.81 25.59 -10.03
CA GLU A 177 -6.88 26.72 -9.97
C GLU A 177 -6.22 26.78 -8.58
N LEU A 178 -4.90 26.97 -8.59
CA LEU A 178 -4.14 27.16 -7.36
C LEU A 178 -4.50 28.51 -6.76
N ASN A 179 -4.54 28.59 -5.44
CA ASN A 179 -4.68 29.85 -4.72
C ASN A 179 -3.48 30.76 -5.02
N GLU A 180 -3.68 32.08 -4.95
CA GLU A 180 -2.64 33.10 -5.24
C GLU A 180 -1.33 32.86 -4.46
N ALA A 181 -1.41 32.29 -3.25
CA ALA A 181 -0.26 31.94 -2.40
C ALA A 181 0.64 30.81 -2.95
N PHE A 182 0.14 29.97 -3.88
CA PHE A 182 0.86 28.82 -4.45
C PHE A 182 1.01 28.91 -5.99
N GLY A 183 0.79 30.09 -6.57
CA GLY A 183 0.94 30.33 -8.02
C GLY A 183 -0.38 30.52 -8.78
N GLY A 184 -1.43 30.97 -8.11
CA GLY A 184 -2.71 31.38 -8.73
C GLY A 184 -2.55 32.62 -9.61
N GLY A 185 -2.07 32.43 -10.82
CA GLY A 185 -1.95 33.49 -11.82
C GLY A 185 -1.03 33.13 -12.97
N CYS A 186 -1.59 32.45 -13.99
CA CYS A 186 -1.33 32.61 -15.44
C CYS A 186 -1.24 31.26 -16.18
N ARG A 187 -2.16 31.10 -17.15
CA ARG A 187 -1.88 30.36 -18.39
C ARG A 187 -0.77 31.09 -19.18
N PRO A 188 -0.01 30.41 -20.07
CA PRO A 188 0.95 31.05 -20.99
C PRO A 188 0.35 32.00 -22.04
N ASP A 189 -0.88 32.47 -21.84
CA ASP A 189 -1.66 33.23 -22.83
C ASP A 189 -2.26 34.50 -22.21
N CYS A 190 -1.46 35.19 -21.39
CA CYS A 190 -1.79 36.52 -20.89
C CYS A 190 -1.03 37.55 -21.74
N PRO A 191 -1.60 38.06 -22.85
CA PRO A 191 -1.19 39.34 -23.37
C PRO A 191 -1.64 40.42 -22.36
N ASP A 192 -0.75 41.38 -22.14
CA ASP A 192 -0.99 42.66 -21.46
C ASP A 192 -0.87 42.71 -19.92
N ARG A 193 0.38 42.67 -19.45
CA ARG A 193 0.84 43.58 -18.39
C ARG A 193 2.03 44.42 -18.87
N VAL A 194 1.75 45.32 -19.81
CA VAL A 194 2.49 46.59 -19.93
C VAL A 194 1.45 47.68 -19.95
N ARG A 195 1.62 48.68 -19.08
CA ARG A 195 0.83 49.92 -18.95
C ARG A 195 -0.31 49.86 -17.92
N THR A 196 0.03 50.12 -16.66
CA THR A 196 -0.39 51.35 -15.95
C THR A 196 0.29 51.36 -14.57
N GLU A 197 1.50 51.92 -14.51
CA GLU A 197 1.91 52.71 -13.35
C GLU A 197 2.28 54.09 -13.92
N GLY A 198 1.52 55.09 -13.49
CA GLY A 198 1.80 56.50 -13.74
C GLY A 198 2.68 57.07 -12.63
#